data_AF-A0A146K278-F1
#
_entry.id   AF-A0A146K278-F1
#
_cell.length_a   1.000
_cell.length_b   1.000
_cell.length_c   1.000
_cell.angle_alpha   90.00
_cell.angle_beta   90.00
_cell.angle_gamma   90.00
#
_symmetry.space_group_name_H-M   'P 1'
#
loop_
_entity.id
_entity.type
_entity.pdbx_description
1 polymer ?
#
loop_
_entity_poly.entity_id
_entity_poly.type
_entity_poly.pdbx_seq_one_letter_code
_entity_poly.pdbx_strand_id
1 'polypeptide(L)'
;KNPIILIHGLTASKMQLNSKVNDKQELVWVPLTVNISNKMAENLWGYFDPIDKSYKSYVEKYAKIDVVPGIKGCDYLLGPFANYFGDYVKYLSKQFGYELDKNLFIFTYDWRQSVSNVVIQRNFEQLLDNVFQLNNIYPTVVAHSLGGLIAEQYLRLNPYTQKIARLITICTPFDGASAVSPLSVLQGYNFKLPLSSTAFKGWICGDASGIFLSPKPVGKGYVYNVFLQKAEQEPVQTPFQSQVQYSQITLNKDVYKNEIPDVMFCLAERIVQKKLITQNLLDSFLLLQKCCKPGAILVNNQKNLFKQNFLKQFEVKREVLAPTNGKYESYQTWDFPFARRERTVENSKFIQNKQFTDEFKAERVEKEDLYDYYQAKIVECERNTPGPWNDDIKAKAAQKLMKTIHKEGTLDGILFDHPIEVYQHTFEERIKELKVHPNFKFGSINCRGTKTPVHMIFKTELKEYSDLLKQEPDYLYTFDGDGTVLTVNQLADSFSGQNVVDRIVLDDITHGGAVGNPKVWDAIQQL
;
A
#
# COMPACT_ATOMS: atom_id res chain seq x y z
N LYS A 1 -29.52 14.78 -12.72
CA LYS A 1 -28.50 13.73 -12.94
C LYS A 1 -28.04 13.27 -11.56
N ASN A 2 -27.90 11.97 -11.32
CA ASN A 2 -27.40 11.51 -10.02
C ASN A 2 -25.95 11.97 -9.86
N PRO A 3 -25.58 12.66 -8.77
CA PRO A 3 -24.22 13.15 -8.63
C PRO A 3 -23.24 11.97 -8.47
N ILE A 4 -22.04 12.12 -9.04
CA ILE A 4 -20.96 11.14 -8.97
C ILE A 4 -19.83 11.69 -8.10
N ILE A 5 -19.29 10.86 -7.20
CA ILE A 5 -18.01 11.12 -6.52
C ILE A 5 -16.99 10.08 -7.00
N LEU A 6 -15.84 10.54 -7.50
CA LEU A 6 -14.70 9.68 -7.83
C LEU A 6 -13.73 9.60 -6.64
N ILE A 7 -13.26 8.41 -6.28
CA ILE A 7 -12.24 8.20 -5.24
C ILE A 7 -11.03 7.47 -5.83
N HIS A 8 -9.86 8.09 -5.70
CA HIS A 8 -8.61 7.54 -6.24
C HIS A 8 -8.03 6.41 -5.38
N GLY A 9 -7.09 5.65 -5.94
CA GLY A 9 -6.35 4.59 -5.25
C GLY A 9 -5.08 5.09 -4.55
N LEU A 10 -4.27 4.15 -4.08
CA LEU A 10 -3.00 4.44 -3.42
C LEU A 10 -2.05 5.18 -4.37
N THR A 11 -1.39 6.23 -3.88
CA THR A 11 -0.49 7.09 -4.67
C THR A 11 -1.12 7.84 -5.85
N ALA A 12 -2.44 7.74 -6.06
CA ALA A 12 -3.12 8.26 -7.24
C ALA A 12 -3.66 9.69 -7.08
N SER A 13 -3.07 10.48 -6.18
CA SER A 13 -3.28 11.93 -6.12
C SER A 13 -1.99 12.67 -5.81
N LYS A 14 -1.83 13.83 -6.45
CA LYS A 14 -0.69 14.72 -6.28
C LYS A 14 -0.65 15.29 -4.86
N MET A 15 0.55 15.47 -4.32
CA MET A 15 0.81 16.10 -3.04
C MET A 15 1.76 17.29 -3.21
N GLN A 16 1.41 18.38 -2.53
CA GLN A 16 2.15 19.62 -2.48
C GLN A 16 2.72 19.83 -1.08
N LEU A 17 3.97 20.22 -1.03
CA LEU A 17 4.60 20.75 0.15
C LEU A 17 4.31 22.24 0.27
N ASN A 18 3.92 22.66 1.47
CA ASN A 18 3.78 24.04 1.91
C ASN A 18 4.77 24.27 3.06
N SER A 19 5.82 25.04 2.81
CA SER A 19 6.85 25.32 3.81
C SER A 19 6.30 26.17 4.95
N LYS A 20 6.78 25.92 6.18
CA LYS A 20 6.50 26.72 7.37
C LYS A 20 7.67 27.66 7.74
N VAL A 21 8.80 27.52 7.04
CA VAL A 21 10.05 28.27 7.32
C VAL A 21 10.35 29.33 6.25
N ASN A 22 9.68 29.26 5.11
CA ASN A 22 9.73 30.23 4.02
C ASN A 22 8.44 30.12 3.19
N ASP A 23 8.27 30.97 2.17
CA ASP A 23 7.07 30.97 1.31
C ASP A 23 7.11 29.91 0.19
N LYS A 24 8.00 28.90 0.30
CA LYS A 24 8.14 27.88 -0.74
C LYS A 24 6.95 26.93 -0.74
N GLN A 25 6.32 26.80 -1.90
CA GLN A 25 5.38 25.73 -2.22
C GLN A 25 5.93 24.89 -3.37
N GLU A 26 5.82 23.57 -3.27
CA GLU A 26 6.40 22.68 -4.25
C GLU A 26 5.62 21.38 -4.39
N LEU A 27 5.40 20.92 -5.63
CA LEU A 27 4.85 19.58 -5.84
C LEU A 27 5.90 18.52 -5.49
N VAL A 28 5.56 17.65 -4.54
CA VAL A 28 6.45 16.59 -4.03
C VAL A 28 6.03 15.20 -4.48
N TRP A 29 4.80 15.06 -4.95
CA TRP A 29 4.32 13.87 -5.66
C TRP A 29 3.22 14.27 -6.67
N VAL A 30 3.22 13.87 -7.94
CA VAL A 30 4.34 13.35 -8.74
C VAL A 30 4.92 14.51 -9.54
N PRO A 31 6.02 15.15 -9.11
CA PRO A 31 6.60 16.26 -9.85
C PRO A 31 7.14 15.77 -11.19
N LEU A 32 6.91 16.52 -12.28
CA LEU A 32 7.51 16.27 -13.59
C LEU A 32 9.01 16.61 -13.58
N THR A 33 9.80 15.79 -12.88
CA THR A 33 11.24 16.01 -12.68
C THR A 33 12.00 14.69 -12.69
N VAL A 34 13.28 14.71 -13.05
CA VAL A 34 14.14 13.51 -13.02
C VAL A 34 14.46 13.02 -11.60
N ASN A 35 14.15 13.81 -10.56
CA ASN A 35 14.49 13.55 -9.16
C ASN A 35 13.27 13.14 -8.31
N ILE A 36 12.23 12.55 -8.91
CA ILE A 36 11.00 12.15 -8.20
C ILE A 36 11.30 11.32 -6.95
N SER A 37 12.17 10.31 -7.03
CA SER A 37 12.50 9.47 -5.87
C SER A 37 13.14 10.25 -4.73
N ASN A 38 14.07 11.18 -5.02
CA ASN A 38 14.69 12.02 -3.99
C ASN A 38 13.64 12.95 -3.36
N LYS A 39 12.77 13.57 -4.17
CA LYS A 39 11.71 14.44 -3.64
C LYS A 39 10.71 13.69 -2.79
N MET A 40 10.31 12.50 -3.23
CA MET A 40 9.46 11.62 -2.43
C MET A 40 10.11 11.31 -1.10
N ALA A 41 11.37 10.90 -1.10
CA ALA A 41 12.04 10.48 0.11
C ALA A 41 12.34 11.66 1.07
N GLU A 42 12.71 12.84 0.56
CA GLU A 42 12.94 14.04 1.40
C GLU A 42 11.65 14.58 2.05
N ASN A 43 10.48 14.37 1.44
CA ASN A 43 9.26 15.08 1.85
C ASN A 43 8.13 14.15 2.33
N LEU A 44 8.15 12.89 1.91
CA LEU A 44 7.07 11.92 2.13
C LEU A 44 7.49 10.71 2.97
N TRP A 45 8.71 10.68 3.51
CA TRP A 45 9.09 9.71 4.54
C TRP A 45 8.61 10.16 5.92
N GLY A 46 8.33 9.17 6.76
CA GLY A 46 7.71 9.39 8.04
C GLY A 46 7.57 8.10 8.81
N TYR A 47 6.71 8.12 9.83
CA TYR A 47 6.48 7.00 10.72
C TYR A 47 5.02 6.94 11.13
N PHE A 48 4.56 5.77 11.54
CA PHE A 48 3.28 5.61 12.20
C PHE A 48 3.36 6.01 13.66
N ASP A 49 2.50 6.93 14.10
CA ASP A 49 2.33 7.27 15.50
C ASP A 49 1.26 6.37 16.12
N PRO A 50 1.63 5.46 17.05
CA PRO A 50 0.68 4.53 17.65
C PRO A 50 -0.35 5.20 18.57
N ILE A 51 -0.06 6.39 19.08
CA ILE A 51 -0.97 7.13 19.96
C ILE A 51 -2.07 7.77 19.11
N ASP A 52 -1.67 8.50 18.07
CA ASP A 52 -2.62 9.18 17.16
C ASP A 52 -3.22 8.22 16.11
N LYS A 53 -2.73 6.99 16.04
CA LYS A 53 -3.06 5.97 15.01
C LYS A 53 -2.97 6.56 13.59
N SER A 54 -1.94 7.35 13.33
CA SER A 54 -1.80 8.11 12.08
C SER A 54 -0.36 8.19 11.60
N TYR A 55 -0.21 8.38 10.29
CA TYR A 55 1.08 8.68 9.69
C TYR A 55 1.54 10.09 10.04
N LYS A 56 2.82 10.25 10.42
CA LYS A 56 3.50 11.52 10.70
C LYS A 56 4.71 11.67 9.78
N SER A 57 4.80 12.82 9.10
CA SER A 57 5.95 13.13 8.27
C SER A 57 7.15 13.54 9.13
N TYR A 58 8.36 13.07 8.81
CA TYR A 58 9.54 13.55 9.53
C TYR A 58 9.73 15.06 9.41
N VAL A 59 9.30 15.66 8.30
CA VAL A 59 9.43 17.11 8.05
C VAL A 59 8.25 17.94 8.60
N GLU A 60 7.30 17.35 9.35
CA GLU A 60 6.05 18.02 9.73
C GLU A 60 6.23 19.30 10.57
N LYS A 61 7.34 19.42 11.30
CA LYS A 61 7.72 20.63 12.05
C LYS A 61 8.04 21.81 11.12
N TYR A 62 8.51 21.53 9.90
CA TYR A 62 9.06 22.50 8.96
C TYR A 62 8.21 22.69 7.71
N ALA A 63 7.35 21.73 7.40
CA ALA A 63 6.50 21.77 6.24
C ALA A 63 5.16 21.08 6.53
N LYS A 64 4.12 21.50 5.81
CA LYS A 64 2.85 20.77 5.71
C LYS A 64 2.81 20.11 4.33
N ILE A 65 2.44 18.84 4.29
CA ILE A 65 2.19 18.13 3.04
C ILE A 65 0.68 18.06 2.84
N ASP A 66 0.19 18.77 1.84
CA ASP A 66 -1.21 18.82 1.47
C ASP A 66 -1.45 18.00 0.19
N VAL A 67 -2.64 17.43 0.09
CA VAL A 67 -3.09 16.77 -1.14
C VAL A 67 -3.65 17.83 -2.07
N VAL A 68 -3.31 17.76 -3.35
CA VAL A 68 -3.86 18.66 -4.36
C VAL A 68 -5.34 18.28 -4.58
N PRO A 69 -6.30 19.20 -4.35
CA PRO A 69 -7.71 18.84 -4.32
C PRO A 69 -8.31 18.62 -5.71
N GLY A 70 -9.36 17.79 -5.74
CA GLY A 70 -10.21 17.60 -6.90
C GLY A 70 -9.49 17.01 -8.12
N ILE A 71 -10.01 17.28 -9.32
CA ILE A 71 -9.46 16.70 -10.55
C ILE A 71 -7.99 17.08 -10.80
N LYS A 72 -7.55 18.27 -10.36
CA LYS A 72 -6.14 18.69 -10.50
C LYS A 72 -5.18 17.75 -9.77
N GLY A 73 -5.65 17.08 -8.72
CA GLY A 73 -4.88 16.12 -7.95
C GLY A 73 -4.70 14.78 -8.66
N CYS A 74 -5.69 14.32 -9.41
CA CYS A 74 -5.76 12.93 -9.89
C CYS A 74 -6.20 12.81 -11.35
N ASP A 75 -5.97 13.84 -12.17
CA ASP A 75 -6.20 13.81 -13.61
C ASP A 75 -5.13 12.97 -14.32
N TYR A 76 -3.92 13.49 -14.35
CA TYR A 76 -2.73 13.01 -15.03
C TYR A 76 -1.58 13.06 -14.04
N LEU A 77 -1.12 11.91 -13.56
CA LEU A 77 -0.14 11.84 -12.49
C LEU A 77 1.27 12.24 -12.97
N LEU A 78 1.64 11.84 -14.19
CA LEU A 78 2.90 12.18 -14.86
C LEU A 78 2.64 12.89 -16.19
N GLY A 79 1.74 13.88 -16.18
CA GLY A 79 1.31 14.57 -17.41
C GLY A 79 0.63 13.61 -18.40
N PRO A 80 0.65 13.88 -19.72
CA PRO A 80 -0.10 13.10 -20.69
C PRO A 80 0.30 11.62 -20.77
N PHE A 81 1.45 11.25 -20.19
CA PHE A 81 2.00 9.89 -20.20
C PHE A 81 1.43 8.98 -19.10
N ALA A 82 0.68 9.51 -18.13
CA ALA A 82 0.03 8.73 -17.09
C ALA A 82 -1.35 9.31 -16.76
N ASN A 83 -2.31 9.08 -17.66
CA ASN A 83 -3.71 9.35 -17.39
C ASN A 83 -4.22 8.50 -16.22
N TYR A 84 -4.95 9.13 -15.30
CA TYR A 84 -5.71 8.47 -14.27
C TYR A 84 -7.20 8.78 -14.48
N PHE A 85 -7.79 9.74 -13.77
CA PHE A 85 -9.20 10.12 -13.99
C PHE A 85 -9.42 11.11 -15.14
N GLY A 86 -8.36 11.71 -15.71
CA GLY A 86 -8.47 12.78 -16.70
C GLY A 86 -9.38 12.44 -17.88
N ASP A 87 -9.12 11.33 -18.56
CA ASP A 87 -9.92 10.90 -19.71
C ASP A 87 -11.32 10.42 -19.33
N TYR A 88 -11.48 9.79 -18.16
CA TYR A 88 -12.80 9.36 -17.70
C TYR A 88 -13.71 10.56 -17.37
N VAL A 89 -13.18 11.60 -16.73
CA VAL A 89 -13.91 12.85 -16.49
C VAL A 89 -14.29 13.53 -17.80
N LYS A 90 -13.40 13.55 -18.79
CA LYS A 90 -13.71 14.07 -20.13
C LYS A 90 -14.81 13.26 -20.80
N TYR A 91 -14.79 11.94 -20.67
CA TYR A 91 -15.83 11.05 -21.19
C TYR A 91 -17.19 11.35 -20.52
N LEU A 92 -17.25 11.40 -19.18
CA LEU A 92 -18.47 11.74 -18.44
C LEU A 92 -19.03 13.11 -18.84
N SER A 93 -18.16 14.10 -19.02
CA SER A 93 -18.58 15.44 -19.43
C SER A 93 -19.11 15.47 -20.87
N LYS A 94 -18.38 14.88 -21.83
CA LYS A 94 -18.77 14.92 -23.25
C LYS A 94 -19.98 14.06 -23.59
N GLN A 95 -20.08 12.87 -22.99
CA GLN A 95 -21.14 11.91 -23.34
C GLN A 95 -22.41 12.09 -22.52
N PHE A 96 -22.28 12.51 -21.25
CA PHE A 96 -23.42 12.58 -20.33
C PHE A 96 -23.65 13.98 -19.75
N GLY A 97 -22.81 14.97 -20.10
CA GLY A 97 -22.94 16.35 -19.63
C GLY A 97 -22.73 16.50 -18.13
N TYR A 98 -21.86 15.70 -17.52
CA TYR A 98 -21.41 15.95 -16.16
C TYR A 98 -20.50 17.19 -16.09
N GLU A 99 -20.65 17.95 -15.02
CA GLU A 99 -19.94 19.17 -14.73
C GLU A 99 -19.26 19.05 -13.36
N LEU A 100 -17.96 19.37 -13.33
CA LEU A 100 -17.16 19.39 -12.11
C LEU A 100 -17.79 20.32 -11.07
N ASP A 101 -17.75 19.88 -9.82
CA ASP A 101 -18.21 20.61 -8.63
C ASP A 101 -19.71 20.96 -8.62
N LYS A 102 -20.49 20.44 -9.58
CA LYS A 102 -21.96 20.54 -9.62
C LYS A 102 -22.62 19.18 -9.44
N ASN A 103 -22.25 18.23 -10.30
CA ASN A 103 -22.78 16.86 -10.28
C ASN A 103 -21.70 15.80 -10.50
N LEU A 104 -20.44 16.22 -10.66
CA LEU A 104 -19.26 15.35 -10.68
C LEU A 104 -18.21 15.90 -9.71
N PHE A 105 -17.86 15.11 -8.73
CA PHE A 105 -16.98 15.47 -7.64
C PHE A 105 -15.83 14.47 -7.55
N ILE A 106 -14.72 14.90 -6.98
CA ILE A 106 -13.55 14.08 -6.80
C ILE A 106 -13.11 14.20 -5.34
N PHE A 107 -13.02 13.06 -4.66
CA PHE A 107 -12.48 12.99 -3.31
C PHE A 107 -11.00 12.64 -3.36
N THR A 108 -10.16 13.61 -2.98
CA THR A 108 -8.71 13.43 -2.84
C THR A 108 -8.33 13.37 -1.37
N TYR A 109 -7.45 12.44 -1.01
CA TYR A 109 -7.04 12.20 0.39
C TYR A 109 -5.55 11.88 0.50
N ASP A 110 -5.01 12.00 1.72
CA ASP A 110 -3.62 11.66 2.01
C ASP A 110 -3.51 10.14 2.04
N TRP A 111 -3.08 9.57 0.91
CA TRP A 111 -3.00 8.14 0.69
C TRP A 111 -1.94 7.44 1.56
N ARG A 112 -1.20 8.15 2.41
CA ARG A 112 -0.29 7.55 3.41
C ARG A 112 -1.01 7.22 4.72
N GLN A 113 -2.16 7.83 4.97
CA GLN A 113 -2.95 7.63 6.17
C GLN A 113 -3.80 6.37 6.08
N SER A 114 -4.15 5.81 7.24
CA SER A 114 -5.08 4.67 7.33
C SER A 114 -6.39 4.98 6.63
N VAL A 115 -7.02 3.97 6.03
CA VAL A 115 -8.35 4.15 5.42
C VAL A 115 -9.42 4.52 6.46
N SER A 116 -9.20 4.21 7.74
CA SER A 116 -10.05 4.59 8.87
C SER A 116 -9.67 5.92 9.51
N ASN A 117 -8.68 6.65 8.97
CA ASN A 117 -8.22 7.90 9.54
C ASN A 117 -9.39 8.88 9.70
N VAL A 118 -9.57 9.42 10.91
CA VAL A 118 -10.72 10.25 11.28
C VAL A 118 -10.84 11.50 10.41
N VAL A 119 -9.72 12.12 10.02
CA VAL A 119 -9.73 13.31 9.16
C VAL A 119 -10.19 12.94 7.75
N ILE A 120 -9.70 11.84 7.19
CA ILE A 120 -10.14 11.36 5.86
C ILE A 120 -11.64 11.06 5.88
N GLN A 121 -12.10 10.29 6.87
CA GLN A 121 -13.49 9.86 6.96
C GLN A 121 -14.44 11.06 7.17
N ARG A 122 -14.05 12.03 8.01
CA ARG A 122 -14.81 13.27 8.20
C ARG A 122 -14.85 14.12 6.93
N ASN A 123 -13.73 14.28 6.24
CA ASN A 123 -13.69 15.07 5.01
C ASN A 123 -14.51 14.40 3.90
N PHE A 124 -14.54 13.07 3.84
CA PHE A 124 -15.40 12.34 2.92
C PHE A 124 -16.87 12.54 3.25
N GLU A 125 -17.24 12.47 4.54
CA GLU A 125 -18.61 12.77 4.99
C GLU A 125 -19.05 14.18 4.64
N GLN A 126 -18.18 15.18 4.88
CA GLN A 126 -18.47 16.57 4.52
C GLN A 126 -18.69 16.74 3.01
N LEU A 127 -17.93 16.03 2.18
CA LEU A 127 -18.18 16.02 0.73
C LEU A 127 -19.56 15.42 0.42
N LEU A 128 -19.93 14.30 1.04
CA LEU A 128 -21.25 13.69 0.85
C LEU A 128 -22.38 14.65 1.24
N ASP A 129 -22.23 15.37 2.36
CA ASP A 129 -23.19 16.39 2.80
C ASP A 129 -23.31 17.53 1.80
N ASN A 130 -22.18 18.07 1.32
CA ASN A 130 -22.17 19.14 0.33
C ASN A 130 -22.84 18.70 -0.99
N VAL A 131 -22.55 17.48 -1.44
CA VAL A 131 -23.16 16.92 -2.65
C VAL A 131 -24.67 16.79 -2.48
N PHE A 132 -25.14 16.29 -1.33
CA PHE A 132 -26.56 16.20 -1.04
C PHE A 132 -27.21 17.59 -0.96
N GLN A 133 -26.61 18.57 -0.31
CA GLN A 133 -27.14 19.93 -0.24
C GLN A 133 -27.28 20.58 -1.63
N LEU A 134 -26.32 20.35 -2.53
CA LEU A 134 -26.33 20.91 -3.88
C LEU A 134 -27.30 20.20 -4.83
N ASN A 135 -27.52 18.89 -4.65
CA ASN A 135 -28.25 18.07 -5.62
C ASN A 135 -29.55 17.47 -5.09
N ASN A 136 -29.81 17.57 -3.79
CA ASN A 136 -30.91 16.96 -3.04
C ASN A 136 -31.02 15.43 -3.22
N ILE A 137 -29.91 14.76 -3.56
CA ILE A 137 -29.82 13.33 -3.85
C ILE A 137 -28.46 12.81 -3.37
N TYR A 138 -28.45 11.64 -2.73
CA TYR A 138 -27.20 10.98 -2.34
C TYR A 138 -26.44 10.45 -3.57
N PRO A 139 -25.11 10.61 -3.61
CA PRO A 139 -24.32 10.31 -4.80
C PRO A 139 -24.12 8.81 -5.08
N THR A 140 -23.77 8.54 -6.33
CA THR A 140 -23.04 7.34 -6.72
C THR A 140 -21.55 7.58 -6.50
N VAL A 141 -20.90 6.72 -5.72
CA VAL A 141 -19.47 6.74 -5.48
C VAL A 141 -18.82 5.72 -6.41
N VAL A 142 -17.84 6.16 -7.21
CA VAL A 142 -17.02 5.30 -8.06
C VAL A 142 -15.59 5.34 -7.52
N ALA A 143 -15.10 4.21 -7.04
CA ALA A 143 -13.86 4.14 -6.28
C ALA A 143 -12.91 3.10 -6.86
N HIS A 144 -11.64 3.47 -7.05
CA HIS A 144 -10.62 2.58 -7.59
C HIS A 144 -9.63 2.12 -6.51
N SER A 145 -9.26 0.83 -6.54
CA SER A 145 -8.21 0.26 -5.70
C SER A 145 -8.44 0.57 -4.21
N LEU A 146 -7.46 1.14 -3.51
CA LEU A 146 -7.58 1.55 -2.10
C LEU A 146 -8.78 2.48 -1.84
N GLY A 147 -9.19 3.30 -2.82
CA GLY A 147 -10.35 4.18 -2.69
C GLY A 147 -11.65 3.41 -2.43
N GLY A 148 -11.76 2.17 -2.92
CA GLY A 148 -12.90 1.30 -2.60
C GLY A 148 -12.94 0.93 -1.13
N LEU A 149 -11.78 0.73 -0.50
CA LEU A 149 -11.67 0.47 0.94
C LEU A 149 -11.99 1.72 1.77
N ILE A 150 -11.71 2.93 1.27
CA ILE A 150 -12.12 4.19 1.92
C ILE A 150 -13.65 4.26 2.02
N ALA A 151 -14.35 3.99 0.92
CA ALA A 151 -15.81 4.01 0.88
C ALA A 151 -16.43 2.85 1.68
N GLU A 152 -15.86 1.65 1.62
CA GLU A 152 -16.29 0.52 2.45
C GLU A 152 -16.11 0.84 3.94
N GLN A 153 -14.97 1.41 4.33
CA GLN A 153 -14.71 1.78 5.73
C GLN A 153 -15.67 2.87 6.20
N TYR A 154 -16.00 3.84 5.35
CA TYR A 154 -17.03 4.84 5.66
C TYR A 154 -18.37 4.18 6.02
N LEU A 155 -18.82 3.21 5.22
CA LEU A 155 -20.07 2.47 5.47
C LEU A 155 -20.02 1.66 6.78
N ARG A 156 -18.87 1.06 7.11
CA ARG A 156 -18.67 0.34 8.38
C ARG A 156 -18.69 1.28 9.59
N LEU A 157 -18.13 2.48 9.46
CA LEU A 157 -18.08 3.48 10.52
C LEU A 157 -19.40 4.24 10.69
N ASN A 158 -20.24 4.28 9.65
CA ASN A 158 -21.48 5.06 9.62
C ASN A 158 -22.71 4.20 9.25
N PRO A 159 -22.99 3.10 9.98
CA PRO A 159 -24.03 2.15 9.58
C PRO A 159 -25.45 2.73 9.59
N TYR A 160 -25.72 3.84 10.32
CA TYR A 160 -27.05 4.42 10.47
C TYR A 160 -27.28 5.73 9.69
N THR A 161 -26.23 6.37 9.20
CA THR A 161 -26.28 7.69 8.56
C THR A 161 -25.87 7.64 7.10
N GLN A 162 -25.85 6.46 6.48
CA GLN A 162 -25.27 6.22 5.16
C GLN A 162 -25.73 7.23 4.10
N LYS A 163 -24.79 8.06 3.66
CA LYS A 163 -25.02 9.15 2.69
C LYS A 163 -24.62 8.77 1.26
N ILE A 164 -24.57 7.48 0.96
CA ILE A 164 -24.18 6.93 -0.36
C ILE A 164 -25.37 6.16 -0.93
N ALA A 165 -25.82 6.52 -2.12
CA ALA A 165 -26.89 5.78 -2.80
C ALA A 165 -26.37 4.50 -3.46
N ARG A 166 -25.21 4.61 -4.12
CA ARG A 166 -24.56 3.51 -4.84
C ARG A 166 -23.06 3.57 -4.66
N LEU A 167 -22.41 2.42 -4.49
CA LEU A 167 -20.97 2.27 -4.54
C LEU A 167 -20.60 1.35 -5.72
N ILE A 168 -19.79 1.85 -6.63
CA ILE A 168 -19.15 1.08 -7.70
C ILE A 168 -17.66 1.04 -7.40
N THR A 169 -17.09 -0.16 -7.34
CA THR A 169 -15.66 -0.36 -7.08
C THR A 169 -14.94 -0.90 -8.30
N ILE A 170 -13.69 -0.50 -8.49
CA ILE A 170 -12.83 -0.93 -9.60
C ILE A 170 -11.54 -1.49 -9.00
N CYS A 171 -11.27 -2.77 -9.22
CA CYS A 171 -10.03 -3.45 -8.78
C CYS A 171 -9.73 -3.31 -7.28
N THR A 172 -10.75 -3.24 -6.43
CA THR A 172 -10.57 -3.00 -4.99
C THR A 172 -9.97 -4.23 -4.30
N PRO A 173 -8.87 -4.10 -3.53
CA PRO A 173 -8.25 -5.21 -2.81
C PRO A 173 -9.01 -5.53 -1.51
N PHE A 174 -10.28 -5.95 -1.62
CA PHE A 174 -11.16 -6.20 -0.47
C PHE A 174 -10.53 -7.13 0.57
N ASP A 175 -9.80 -8.13 0.11
CA ASP A 175 -9.08 -9.09 0.95
C ASP A 175 -7.58 -9.12 0.65
N GLY A 176 -7.02 -7.92 0.46
CA GLY A 176 -5.60 -7.74 0.20
C GLY A 176 -5.23 -7.82 -1.28
N ALA A 177 -4.03 -7.37 -1.59
CA ALA A 177 -3.44 -7.47 -2.91
C ALA A 177 -2.78 -8.84 -3.12
N SER A 178 -1.81 -8.90 -4.01
CA SER A 178 -1.00 -10.09 -4.31
C SER A 178 0.29 -10.12 -3.48
N ALA A 179 1.22 -11.04 -3.78
CA ALA A 179 2.55 -11.08 -3.15
C ALA A 179 3.45 -9.86 -3.47
N VAL A 180 2.91 -8.83 -4.15
CA VAL A 180 3.49 -7.47 -4.19
C VAL A 180 3.45 -6.78 -2.82
N SER A 181 2.45 -7.05 -1.97
CA SER A 181 2.36 -6.42 -0.64
C SER A 181 3.54 -6.74 0.29
N PRO A 182 3.99 -7.99 0.45
CA PRO A 182 5.18 -8.27 1.26
C PRO A 182 6.46 -7.73 0.58
N LEU A 183 6.52 -7.68 -0.77
CA LEU A 183 7.64 -7.05 -1.48
C LEU A 183 7.79 -5.57 -1.13
N SER A 184 6.69 -4.83 -1.11
CA SER A 184 6.73 -3.39 -0.86
C SER A 184 7.34 -3.09 0.51
N VAL A 185 7.00 -3.88 1.53
CA VAL A 185 7.54 -3.71 2.89
C VAL A 185 8.98 -4.23 2.99
N LEU A 186 9.29 -5.41 2.44
CA LEU A 186 10.62 -6.02 2.54
C LEU A 186 11.69 -5.23 1.76
N GLN A 187 11.39 -4.88 0.51
CA GLN A 187 12.39 -4.35 -0.41
C GLN A 187 11.97 -3.05 -1.10
N GLY A 188 10.70 -2.64 -1.00
CA GLY A 188 10.14 -1.54 -1.76
C GLY A 188 9.61 -1.99 -3.12
N TYR A 189 8.49 -1.40 -3.53
CA TYR A 189 7.86 -1.63 -4.83
C TYR A 189 7.62 -0.29 -5.53
N ASN A 190 8.29 -0.11 -6.68
CA ASN A 190 8.28 1.12 -7.47
C ASN A 190 7.32 1.07 -8.66
N PHE A 191 6.32 0.17 -8.63
CA PHE A 191 5.37 -0.07 -9.72
C PHE A 191 6.03 -0.45 -11.06
N LYS A 192 7.25 -1.02 -11.02
CA LYS A 192 8.06 -1.33 -12.21
C LYS A 192 8.42 -0.10 -13.04
N LEU A 193 8.39 1.09 -12.43
CA LEU A 193 8.86 2.34 -13.03
C LEU A 193 10.35 2.54 -12.73
N PRO A 194 11.08 3.36 -13.51
CA PRO A 194 12.50 3.68 -13.25
C PRO A 194 12.65 4.64 -12.05
N LEU A 195 12.16 4.24 -10.89
CA LEU A 195 12.20 4.96 -9.62
C LEU A 195 12.89 4.08 -8.56
N SER A 196 13.53 4.69 -7.56
CA SER A 196 14.23 3.94 -6.50
C SER A 196 13.24 3.17 -5.62
N SER A 197 13.41 1.84 -5.51
CA SER A 197 12.62 1.00 -4.59
C SER A 197 12.81 1.41 -3.14
N THR A 198 14.00 1.85 -2.74
CA THR A 198 14.28 2.36 -1.39
C THR A 198 13.43 3.58 -1.06
N ALA A 199 13.23 4.49 -2.01
CA ALA A 199 12.35 5.65 -1.82
C ALA A 199 10.91 5.22 -1.49
N PHE A 200 10.39 4.21 -2.20
CA PHE A 200 9.08 3.63 -1.92
C PHE A 200 9.05 2.85 -0.60
N LYS A 201 10.13 2.15 -0.26
CA LYS A 201 10.25 1.41 1.00
C LYS A 201 10.15 2.33 2.22
N GLY A 202 10.92 3.43 2.26
CA GLY A 202 10.88 4.35 3.40
C GLY A 202 9.54 5.09 3.56
N TRP A 203 8.75 5.19 2.49
CA TRP A 203 7.37 5.62 2.61
C TRP A 203 6.48 4.50 3.17
N ILE A 204 6.42 3.33 2.51
CA ILE A 204 5.43 2.29 2.82
C ILE A 204 5.65 1.67 4.21
N CYS A 205 6.89 1.60 4.71
CA CYS A 205 7.16 1.14 6.07
C CYS A 205 6.61 2.11 7.14
N GLY A 206 6.66 3.41 6.87
CA GLY A 206 6.11 4.42 7.78
C GLY A 206 4.60 4.62 7.64
N ASP A 207 4.01 4.17 6.53
CA ASP A 207 2.61 4.42 6.17
C ASP A 207 1.60 3.62 7.02
N ALA A 208 0.35 4.08 7.01
CA ALA A 208 -0.75 3.43 7.71
C ALA A 208 -1.77 2.78 6.75
N SER A 209 -1.58 2.96 5.45
CA SER A 209 -2.52 2.53 4.42
C SER A 209 -2.10 1.21 3.76
N GLY A 210 -0.80 0.96 3.62
CA GLY A 210 -0.23 -0.20 2.92
C GLY A 210 -0.64 -1.51 3.56
N ILE A 211 -0.79 -1.54 4.89
CA ILE A 211 -1.28 -2.71 5.61
C ILE A 211 -2.71 -3.12 5.23
N PHE A 212 -3.55 -2.20 4.74
CA PHE A 212 -4.89 -2.55 4.21
C PHE A 212 -4.81 -3.30 2.87
N LEU A 213 -3.67 -3.27 2.18
CA LEU A 213 -3.37 -4.11 1.03
C LEU A 213 -2.89 -5.52 1.42
N SER A 214 -2.79 -5.81 2.72
CA SER A 214 -2.59 -7.19 3.18
C SER A 214 -3.92 -7.93 3.27
N PRO A 215 -3.93 -9.26 3.30
CA PRO A 215 -5.16 -10.03 3.47
C PRO A 215 -5.90 -9.62 4.76
N LYS A 216 -7.23 -9.72 4.83
CA LYS A 216 -8.01 -9.49 6.05
C LYS A 216 -7.63 -10.49 7.14
N PRO A 217 -7.71 -10.14 8.43
CA PRO A 217 -7.54 -11.14 9.49
C PRO A 217 -8.62 -12.23 9.40
N VAL A 218 -9.88 -11.82 9.19
CA VAL A 218 -11.02 -12.71 8.93
C VAL A 218 -11.50 -12.42 7.52
N GLY A 219 -11.11 -13.28 6.58
CA GLY A 219 -11.26 -13.05 5.16
C GLY A 219 -11.68 -14.32 4.41
N LYS A 220 -12.16 -14.14 3.18
CA LYS A 220 -12.43 -15.22 2.23
C LYS A 220 -11.39 -15.24 1.11
N GLY A 221 -10.75 -14.14 0.75
CA GLY A 221 -9.74 -14.10 -0.31
C GLY A 221 -8.54 -15.01 -0.06
N TYR A 222 -7.70 -15.10 -1.07
CA TYR A 222 -6.49 -15.87 -1.08
C TYR A 222 -5.35 -15.19 -0.28
N VAL A 223 -4.56 -15.99 0.44
CA VAL A 223 -3.43 -15.55 1.26
C VAL A 223 -2.12 -15.89 0.56
N TYR A 224 -1.31 -14.88 0.27
CA TYR A 224 0.06 -15.10 -0.18
C TYR A 224 0.96 -15.58 0.97
N ASN A 225 2.01 -16.31 0.62
CA ASN A 225 3.09 -16.68 1.51
C ASN A 225 4.41 -16.07 1.02
N VAL A 226 5.29 -15.74 1.97
CA VAL A 226 6.71 -15.48 1.72
C VAL A 226 7.49 -16.72 2.16
N PHE A 227 8.08 -17.43 1.20
CA PHE A 227 8.90 -18.60 1.45
C PHE A 227 10.37 -18.21 1.44
N LEU A 228 11.13 -18.68 2.43
CA LEU A 228 12.58 -18.50 2.48
C LEU A 228 13.29 -19.76 2.95
N GLN A 229 14.51 -19.98 2.48
CA GLN A 229 15.40 -21.03 3.00
C GLN A 229 16.32 -20.42 4.05
N LYS A 230 16.36 -20.99 5.25
CA LYS A 230 17.24 -20.54 6.33
C LYS A 230 18.33 -21.57 6.59
N ALA A 231 19.57 -21.11 6.79
CA ALA A 231 20.65 -21.98 7.24
C ALA A 231 20.42 -22.55 8.64
N GLU A 232 20.89 -23.77 8.89
CA GLU A 232 20.70 -24.49 10.16
C GLU A 232 21.39 -23.81 11.35
N GLN A 233 22.39 -22.95 11.12
CA GLN A 233 23.09 -22.21 12.18
C GLN A 233 23.17 -20.71 11.84
N GLU A 234 22.65 -19.88 12.73
CA GLU A 234 22.90 -18.43 12.67
C GLU A 234 24.35 -18.16 13.08
N PRO A 235 25.13 -17.37 12.31
CA PRO A 235 26.41 -16.89 12.79
C PRO A 235 26.18 -16.05 14.06
N VAL A 236 26.96 -16.34 15.11
CA VAL A 236 26.93 -15.55 16.35
C VAL A 236 27.46 -14.15 16.03
N GLN A 237 26.56 -13.20 15.81
CA GLN A 237 26.94 -11.81 15.77
C GLN A 237 27.33 -11.36 17.17
N THR A 238 28.60 -11.01 17.34
CA THR A 238 29.05 -10.34 18.55
C THR A 238 28.59 -8.88 18.46
N PRO A 239 27.79 -8.38 19.42
CA PRO A 239 27.34 -6.99 19.35
C PRO A 239 28.53 -6.06 19.43
N PHE A 240 28.72 -5.24 18.41
CA PHE A 240 29.69 -4.16 18.44
C PHE A 240 29.14 -3.06 19.37
N GLN A 241 29.76 -2.90 20.55
CA GLN A 241 29.40 -1.82 21.46
C GLN A 241 29.98 -0.50 20.96
N SER A 242 29.10 0.43 20.62
CA SER A 242 29.44 1.81 20.30
C SER A 242 30.16 2.49 21.47
N GLN A 243 31.34 3.07 21.23
CA GLN A 243 32.08 3.89 22.20
C GLN A 243 31.50 5.32 22.35
N VAL A 244 30.49 5.69 21.56
CA VAL A 244 29.93 7.05 21.53
C VAL A 244 28.59 7.12 22.27
N GLN A 245 28.39 8.21 23.01
CA GLN A 245 27.18 8.59 23.76
C GLN A 245 26.43 9.72 23.06
N TYR A 246 25.13 9.86 23.33
CA TYR A 246 24.31 10.96 22.79
C TYR A 246 24.84 12.37 23.12
N SER A 247 25.56 12.52 24.24
CA SER A 247 26.19 13.80 24.62
C SER A 247 27.25 14.27 23.62
N GLN A 248 27.76 13.38 22.77
CA GLN A 248 28.75 13.66 21.74
C GLN A 248 28.12 13.99 20.38
N ILE A 249 26.79 13.98 20.30
CA ILE A 249 26.03 14.34 19.11
C ILE A 249 25.50 15.76 19.26
N THR A 250 25.81 16.63 18.30
CA THR A 250 25.26 17.99 18.26
C THR A 250 24.46 18.18 16.97
N LEU A 251 23.24 18.69 17.10
CA LEU A 251 22.38 19.05 15.98
C LEU A 251 22.39 20.57 15.83
N ASN A 252 22.80 21.06 14.66
CA ASN A 252 22.86 22.48 14.33
C ASN A 252 21.88 22.80 13.20
N LYS A 253 20.69 23.26 13.58
CA LYS A 253 19.65 23.66 12.63
C LYS A 253 20.01 24.93 11.86
N ASP A 254 20.84 25.81 12.42
CA ASP A 254 21.11 27.14 11.84
C ASP A 254 21.81 27.06 10.47
N VAL A 255 22.47 25.94 10.18
CA VAL A 255 23.04 25.63 8.85
C VAL A 255 21.98 25.67 7.74
N TYR A 256 20.72 25.35 8.05
CA TYR A 256 19.63 25.41 7.07
C TYR A 256 19.08 26.82 6.87
N LYS A 257 19.40 27.77 7.75
CA LYS A 257 18.84 29.14 7.70
C LYS A 257 17.32 29.09 7.58
N ASN A 258 16.77 29.66 6.50
CA ASN A 258 15.34 29.70 6.20
C ASN A 258 14.90 28.58 5.23
N GLU A 259 15.65 27.48 5.15
CA GLU A 259 15.29 26.32 4.35
C GLU A 259 14.75 25.19 5.23
N ILE A 260 13.94 24.32 4.62
CA ILE A 260 13.48 23.09 5.26
C ILE A 260 14.70 22.19 5.48
N PRO A 261 14.94 21.68 6.70
CA PRO A 261 16.01 20.74 6.95
C PRO A 261 15.87 19.45 6.15
N ASP A 262 17.00 18.81 5.85
CA ASP A 262 17.02 17.49 5.20
C ASP A 262 16.20 16.48 6.03
N VAL A 263 15.53 15.53 5.37
CA VAL A 263 14.72 14.53 6.08
C VAL A 263 15.54 13.74 7.11
N MET A 264 16.82 13.49 6.80
CA MET A 264 17.76 12.81 7.69
C MET A 264 18.13 13.66 8.92
N PHE A 265 18.12 14.98 8.81
CA PHE A 265 18.28 15.86 9.97
C PHE A 265 17.04 15.84 10.85
N CYS A 266 15.85 15.87 10.24
CA CYS A 266 14.60 15.79 10.98
C CYS A 266 14.46 14.44 11.72
N LEU A 267 14.88 13.36 11.08
CA LEU A 267 15.02 12.05 11.71
C LEU A 267 16.04 12.08 12.86
N ALA A 268 17.20 12.71 12.67
CA ALA A 268 18.21 12.85 13.72
C ALA A 268 17.67 13.62 14.94
N GLU A 269 16.91 14.70 14.75
CA GLU A 269 16.22 15.42 15.84
C GLU A 269 15.33 14.47 16.65
N ARG A 270 14.52 13.66 15.96
CA ARG A 270 13.65 12.67 16.60
C ARG A 270 14.47 11.62 17.36
N ILE A 271 15.53 11.09 16.75
CA ILE A 271 16.41 10.08 17.36
C ILE A 271 17.03 10.62 18.65
N VAL A 272 17.57 11.85 18.64
CA VAL A 272 18.18 12.47 19.83
C VAL A 272 17.13 12.74 20.90
N GLN A 273 15.98 13.30 20.54
CA GLN A 273 14.92 13.63 21.49
C GLN A 273 14.39 12.39 22.24
N LYS A 274 14.23 11.27 21.53
CA LYS A 274 13.66 10.03 22.07
C LYS A 274 14.70 8.95 22.41
N LYS A 275 15.98 9.20 22.15
CA LYS A 275 17.10 8.25 22.29
C LYS A 275 16.83 6.89 21.61
N LEU A 276 16.36 6.93 20.36
CA LEU A 276 15.85 5.74 19.66
C LEU A 276 16.92 4.74 19.22
N ILE A 277 18.16 5.19 18.98
CA ILE A 277 19.27 4.30 18.61
C ILE A 277 20.00 3.85 19.87
N THR A 278 20.07 2.54 20.07
CA THR A 278 20.77 1.88 21.19
C THR A 278 21.94 1.01 20.69
N GLN A 279 22.04 0.77 19.39
CA GLN A 279 23.08 -0.04 18.74
C GLN A 279 23.76 0.76 17.62
N ASN A 280 25.08 0.65 17.49
CA ASN A 280 25.86 1.31 16.43
C ASN A 280 25.58 2.83 16.30
N LEU A 281 25.51 3.54 17.44
CA LEU A 281 25.18 4.97 17.48
C LEU A 281 26.13 5.81 16.63
N LEU A 282 27.45 5.56 16.75
CA LEU A 282 28.48 6.25 15.97
C LEU A 282 28.22 6.10 14.46
N ASP A 283 28.15 4.88 13.95
CA ASP A 283 27.99 4.62 12.52
C ASP A 283 26.68 5.20 11.98
N SER A 284 25.61 5.09 12.77
CA SER A 284 24.31 5.65 12.43
C SER A 284 24.37 7.17 12.27
N PHE A 285 24.99 7.89 13.21
CA PHE A 285 25.11 9.35 13.12
C PHE A 285 26.14 9.81 12.10
N LEU A 286 27.19 9.03 11.82
CA LEU A 286 28.08 9.30 10.68
C LEU A 286 27.34 9.15 9.34
N LEU A 287 26.46 8.16 9.20
CA LEU A 287 25.61 8.02 8.01
C LEU A 287 24.59 9.16 7.89
N LEU A 288 23.86 9.48 8.96
CA LEU A 288 22.94 10.63 8.98
C LEU A 288 23.67 11.93 8.64
N GLN A 289 24.87 12.13 9.20
CA GLN A 289 25.71 13.31 8.93
C GLN A 289 26.13 13.38 7.46
N LYS A 290 26.44 12.25 6.80
CA LYS A 290 26.73 12.20 5.37
C LYS A 290 25.56 12.63 4.49
N CYS A 291 24.36 12.39 4.97
CA CYS A 291 23.12 12.66 4.25
C CYS A 291 22.54 14.07 4.52
N CYS A 292 23.17 14.86 5.39
CA CYS A 292 22.73 16.20 5.77
C CYS A 292 23.64 17.30 5.19
N LYS A 293 23.18 18.56 5.21
CA LYS A 293 24.05 19.73 4.95
C LYS A 293 25.30 19.69 5.86
N PRO A 294 26.49 20.02 5.34
CA PRO A 294 27.72 20.04 6.13
C PRO A 294 27.58 20.88 7.41
N GLY A 295 27.89 20.27 8.56
CA GLY A 295 27.79 20.91 9.87
C GLY A 295 26.41 20.84 10.53
N ALA A 296 25.37 20.33 9.84
CA ALA A 296 24.05 20.16 10.45
C ALA A 296 24.06 19.11 11.57
N ILE A 297 24.86 18.06 11.42
CA ILE A 297 25.10 17.06 12.47
C ILE A 297 26.59 17.08 12.76
N LEU A 298 26.97 17.15 14.03
CA LEU A 298 28.34 16.99 14.50
C LEU A 298 28.42 15.74 15.38
N VAL A 299 29.46 14.94 15.15
CA VAL A 299 29.78 13.76 15.96
C VAL A 299 31.17 14.00 16.54
N ASN A 300 31.31 14.01 17.87
CA ASN A 300 32.56 14.40 18.53
C ASN A 300 33.10 15.77 18.06
N ASN A 301 32.22 16.74 17.86
CA ASN A 301 32.53 18.06 17.28
C ASN A 301 33.12 18.04 15.86
N GLN A 302 33.13 16.88 15.19
CA GLN A 302 33.56 16.76 13.80
C GLN A 302 32.35 16.88 12.87
N LYS A 303 32.54 17.62 11.78
CA LYS A 303 31.57 17.75 10.69
C LYS A 303 32.01 16.90 9.49
N ASN A 304 31.05 16.42 8.73
CA ASN A 304 31.32 15.96 7.38
C ASN A 304 31.56 17.15 6.44
N LEU A 305 32.36 16.94 5.40
CA LEU A 305 32.77 17.97 4.44
C LEU A 305 31.77 18.12 3.28
N PHE A 306 31.12 17.04 2.85
CA PHE A 306 30.27 17.04 1.65
C PHE A 306 28.98 16.24 1.84
N LYS A 307 27.83 16.84 1.52
CA LYS A 307 26.54 16.13 1.50
C LYS A 307 26.55 15.08 0.38
N GLN A 308 26.15 13.85 0.72
CA GLN A 308 25.94 12.76 -0.21
C GLN A 308 24.45 12.58 -0.49
N ASN A 309 24.12 11.98 -1.64
CA ASN A 309 22.75 11.56 -1.91
C ASN A 309 22.40 10.40 -0.98
N PHE A 310 21.41 10.60 -0.10
CA PHE A 310 21.06 9.60 0.90
C PHE A 310 20.44 8.35 0.29
N LEU A 311 19.59 8.46 -0.74
CA LEU A 311 19.01 7.27 -1.39
C LEU A 311 20.11 6.33 -1.89
N LYS A 312 21.18 6.86 -2.47
CA LYS A 312 22.34 6.04 -2.88
C LYS A 312 23.03 5.32 -1.71
N GLN A 313 22.95 5.85 -0.48
CA GLN A 313 23.51 5.18 0.70
C GLN A 313 22.64 4.03 1.20
N PHE A 314 21.32 4.13 1.01
CA PHE A 314 20.34 3.12 1.45
C PHE A 314 19.85 2.21 0.30
N GLU A 315 20.32 2.43 -0.93
CA GLU A 315 19.97 1.63 -2.08
C GLU A 315 20.73 0.31 -2.05
N VAL A 316 19.97 -0.78 -1.95
CA VAL A 316 20.54 -2.13 -1.93
C VAL A 316 20.46 -2.70 -3.33
N LYS A 317 21.63 -3.02 -3.91
CA LYS A 317 21.69 -3.79 -5.15
C LYS A 317 21.24 -5.21 -4.87
N ARG A 318 20.36 -5.72 -5.72
CA ARG A 318 19.81 -7.06 -5.60
C ARG A 318 20.38 -7.94 -6.70
N GLU A 319 20.64 -9.18 -6.35
CA GLU A 319 21.22 -10.17 -7.23
C GLU A 319 20.26 -11.35 -7.40
N VAL A 320 20.21 -11.88 -8.62
CA VAL A 320 19.55 -13.16 -8.90
C VAL A 320 20.53 -14.25 -8.51
N LEU A 321 20.22 -14.96 -7.42
CA LEU A 321 21.07 -16.02 -6.91
C LEU A 321 20.58 -17.40 -7.37
N ALA A 322 21.51 -18.33 -7.52
CA ALA A 322 21.20 -19.71 -7.90
C ALA A 322 20.47 -20.42 -6.75
N PRO A 323 19.43 -21.23 -7.05
CA PRO A 323 18.71 -21.99 -6.02
C PRO A 323 19.63 -22.93 -5.23
N THR A 324 19.38 -23.04 -3.93
CA THR A 324 20.03 -24.00 -3.04
C THR A 324 19.07 -25.10 -2.61
N ASN A 325 19.63 -26.21 -2.13
CA ASN A 325 18.88 -27.27 -1.47
C ASN A 325 18.75 -26.91 0.01
N GLY A 326 17.56 -26.46 0.43
CA GLY A 326 17.27 -26.11 1.80
C GLY A 326 15.80 -26.31 2.14
N LYS A 327 15.50 -26.42 3.43
CA LYS A 327 14.11 -26.46 3.90
C LYS A 327 13.53 -25.05 3.87
N TYR A 328 12.29 -24.95 3.41
CA TYR A 328 11.57 -23.69 3.41
C TYR A 328 10.90 -23.42 4.75
N GLU A 329 10.95 -22.16 5.15
CA GLU A 329 10.05 -21.55 6.11
C GLU A 329 9.02 -20.69 5.36
N SER A 330 7.81 -20.57 5.92
CA SER A 330 6.74 -19.75 5.36
C SER A 330 6.37 -18.61 6.30
N TYR A 331 6.08 -17.43 5.74
CA TYR A 331 5.65 -16.24 6.46
C TYR A 331 4.39 -15.63 5.84
N GLN A 332 3.47 -15.17 6.70
CA GLN A 332 2.22 -14.50 6.32
C GLN A 332 2.03 -13.22 7.14
N THR A 333 1.24 -12.27 6.65
CA THR A 333 1.03 -10.96 7.30
C THR A 333 0.67 -11.06 8.79
N TRP A 334 -0.18 -12.02 9.15
CA TRP A 334 -0.76 -12.15 10.50
C TRP A 334 -0.22 -13.37 11.24
N ASP A 335 -0.09 -13.29 12.57
CA ASP A 335 0.37 -14.38 13.46
C ASP A 335 -0.81 -15.20 14.03
N PHE A 336 -1.83 -15.54 13.23
CA PHE A 336 -3.08 -16.06 13.82
C PHE A 336 -3.50 -17.48 13.39
N PRO A 337 -3.86 -18.33 14.38
CA PRO A 337 -4.63 -19.56 14.21
C PRO A 337 -6.17 -19.32 14.35
N PHE A 338 -6.76 -18.30 13.69
CA PHE A 338 -8.22 -18.04 13.75
C PHE A 338 -8.89 -17.85 12.38
N ALA A 339 -10.04 -18.53 12.22
CA ALA A 339 -11.21 -18.31 11.35
C ALA A 339 -11.08 -17.79 9.90
N ARG A 340 -9.90 -17.80 9.26
CA ARG A 340 -9.93 -18.14 7.83
C ARG A 340 -10.29 -19.61 7.78
N ARG A 341 -11.41 -19.96 7.12
CA ARG A 341 -11.75 -21.37 6.89
C ARG A 341 -10.48 -22.03 6.36
N GLU A 342 -10.01 -23.09 7.03
CA GLU A 342 -8.91 -23.92 6.51
C GLU A 342 -9.17 -24.14 5.03
N ARG A 343 -8.13 -23.88 4.20
CA ARG A 343 -8.11 -24.04 2.74
C ARG A 343 -9.44 -24.63 2.22
N THR A 344 -10.44 -23.79 1.93
CA THR A 344 -11.72 -24.25 1.34
C THR A 344 -11.51 -24.93 -0.01
N VAL A 345 -10.29 -24.88 -0.51
CA VAL A 345 -9.65 -25.68 -1.56
C VAL A 345 -10.20 -27.11 -1.72
N GLU A 346 -10.33 -27.92 -0.68
CA GLU A 346 -10.84 -29.30 -0.86
C GLU A 346 -12.36 -29.36 -1.08
N ASN A 347 -13.06 -28.29 -0.70
CA ASN A 347 -14.50 -28.14 -0.81
C ASN A 347 -14.94 -27.27 -2.00
N SER A 348 -14.01 -26.76 -2.81
CA SER A 348 -14.42 -26.02 -4.00
C SER A 348 -15.09 -27.01 -4.96
N LYS A 349 -16.33 -26.69 -5.37
CA LYS A 349 -17.11 -27.53 -6.27
C LYS A 349 -16.31 -27.85 -7.56
N PHE A 350 -15.51 -26.89 -8.02
CA PHE A 350 -14.70 -27.02 -9.23
C PHE A 350 -13.50 -27.95 -9.07
N ILE A 351 -12.82 -27.95 -7.92
CA ILE A 351 -11.73 -28.90 -7.65
C ILE A 351 -12.26 -30.32 -7.56
N GLN A 352 -13.43 -30.51 -6.94
CA GLN A 352 -14.07 -31.82 -6.85
C GLN A 352 -14.53 -32.33 -8.23
N ASN A 353 -15.06 -31.45 -9.08
CA ASN A 353 -15.62 -31.83 -10.37
C ASN A 353 -14.66 -31.72 -11.57
N LYS A 354 -13.42 -31.23 -11.38
CA LYS A 354 -12.38 -31.01 -12.43
C LYS A 354 -12.81 -30.18 -13.65
N GLN A 355 -13.97 -29.54 -13.63
CA GLN A 355 -14.46 -28.74 -14.76
C GLN A 355 -14.07 -27.28 -14.55
N PHE A 356 -13.12 -26.78 -15.33
CA PHE A 356 -12.79 -25.35 -15.41
C PHE A 356 -13.06 -24.89 -16.83
N THR A 357 -14.28 -24.43 -17.12
CA THR A 357 -14.64 -23.92 -18.45
C THR A 357 -14.68 -22.40 -18.44
N ASP A 358 -14.13 -21.78 -19.49
CA ASP A 358 -14.19 -20.32 -19.70
C ASP A 358 -15.60 -19.83 -20.12
N GLU A 359 -16.59 -20.73 -20.18
CA GLU A 359 -17.99 -20.46 -20.54
C GLU A 359 -18.75 -19.68 -19.46
N PHE A 360 -18.21 -19.57 -18.23
CA PHE A 360 -18.75 -18.74 -17.13
C PHE A 360 -18.85 -17.23 -17.47
N LYS A 361 -18.33 -16.79 -18.62
CA LYS A 361 -18.28 -15.38 -19.05
C LYS A 361 -19.60 -14.81 -19.58
N ALA A 362 -20.57 -15.66 -19.95
CA ALA A 362 -21.76 -15.23 -20.70
C ALA A 362 -23.02 -15.03 -19.84
N GLU A 363 -23.05 -15.57 -18.62
CA GLU A 363 -24.21 -15.52 -17.74
C GLU A 363 -23.91 -14.71 -16.47
N ARG A 364 -24.97 -14.19 -15.83
CA ARG A 364 -24.85 -13.53 -14.54
C ARG A 364 -24.69 -14.60 -13.47
N VAL A 365 -23.48 -14.73 -12.94
CA VAL A 365 -23.12 -15.80 -12.01
C VAL A 365 -23.21 -15.29 -10.57
N GLU A 366 -23.71 -16.13 -9.66
CA GLU A 366 -23.72 -15.83 -8.24
C GLU A 366 -22.30 -15.60 -7.70
N LYS A 367 -22.18 -14.71 -6.71
CA LYS A 367 -20.88 -14.31 -6.14
C LYS A 367 -20.04 -15.52 -5.72
N GLU A 368 -20.66 -16.44 -4.99
CA GLU A 368 -20.01 -17.61 -4.44
C GLU A 368 -19.42 -18.49 -5.54
N ASP A 369 -20.10 -18.66 -6.68
CA ASP A 369 -19.60 -19.48 -7.77
C ASP A 369 -18.42 -18.80 -8.50
N LEU A 370 -18.45 -17.47 -8.72
CA LEU A 370 -17.30 -16.73 -9.26
C LEU A 370 -16.09 -16.81 -8.32
N TYR A 371 -16.33 -16.59 -7.03
CA TYR A 371 -15.29 -16.64 -6.02
C TYR A 371 -14.66 -18.05 -5.93
N ASP A 372 -15.49 -19.11 -5.87
CA ASP A 372 -15.01 -20.50 -5.81
C ASP A 372 -14.24 -20.89 -7.08
N TYR A 373 -14.68 -20.42 -8.25
CA TYR A 373 -13.98 -20.62 -9.52
C TYR A 373 -12.57 -20.04 -9.50
N TYR A 374 -12.42 -18.75 -9.18
CA TYR A 374 -11.09 -18.10 -9.18
C TYR A 374 -10.19 -18.61 -8.05
N GLN A 375 -10.75 -18.99 -6.90
CA GLN A 375 -10.01 -19.66 -5.84
C GLN A 375 -9.44 -20.99 -6.34
N ALA A 376 -10.26 -21.79 -7.03
CA ALA A 376 -9.88 -23.09 -7.54
C ALA A 376 -8.77 -23.02 -8.61
N LYS A 377 -8.78 -22.00 -9.47
CA LYS A 377 -7.70 -21.77 -10.45
C LYS A 377 -6.33 -21.51 -9.82
N ILE A 378 -6.28 -20.77 -8.71
CA ILE A 378 -5.01 -20.52 -8.01
C ILE A 378 -4.47 -21.82 -7.41
N VAL A 379 -5.33 -22.66 -6.85
CA VAL A 379 -4.93 -23.96 -6.32
C VAL A 379 -4.42 -24.87 -7.43
N GLU A 380 -5.09 -24.90 -8.58
CA GLU A 380 -4.62 -25.68 -9.72
C GLU A 380 -3.24 -25.19 -10.18
N CYS A 381 -3.01 -23.87 -10.18
CA CYS A 381 -1.70 -23.29 -10.43
C CYS A 381 -0.64 -23.75 -9.43
N GLU A 382 -0.95 -23.81 -8.13
CA GLU A 382 -0.08 -24.37 -7.08
C GLU A 382 0.23 -25.86 -7.32
N ARG A 383 -0.79 -26.67 -7.65
CA ARG A 383 -0.64 -28.12 -7.86
C ARG A 383 0.20 -28.45 -9.10
N ASN A 384 0.02 -27.67 -10.17
CA ASN A 384 0.71 -27.87 -11.44
C ASN A 384 2.13 -27.26 -11.45
N THR A 385 2.50 -26.48 -10.43
CA THR A 385 3.81 -25.84 -10.33
C THR A 385 4.57 -26.38 -9.11
N PRO A 386 5.75 -27.00 -9.28
CA PRO A 386 6.57 -27.43 -8.16
C PRO A 386 7.01 -26.26 -7.27
N GLY A 387 6.90 -26.40 -5.96
CA GLY A 387 7.34 -25.40 -4.98
C GLY A 387 6.89 -25.69 -3.55
N PRO A 388 7.33 -24.88 -2.58
CA PRO A 388 7.13 -25.11 -1.14
C PRO A 388 5.69 -24.97 -0.65
N TRP A 389 4.78 -24.45 -1.47
CA TRP A 389 3.36 -24.32 -1.13
C TRP A 389 2.61 -25.67 -1.11
N ASN A 390 3.21 -26.72 -1.67
CA ASN A 390 2.71 -28.09 -1.62
C ASN A 390 3.16 -28.84 -0.35
N ASP A 391 4.11 -28.28 0.40
CA ASP A 391 4.60 -28.85 1.65
C ASP A 391 3.72 -28.40 2.83
N ASP A 392 3.64 -29.21 3.88
CA ASP A 392 2.95 -28.86 5.13
C ASP A 392 3.82 -27.94 6.01
N ILE A 393 3.97 -26.68 5.57
CA ILE A 393 4.77 -25.66 6.25
C ILE A 393 3.84 -24.69 6.97
N LYS A 394 3.85 -24.74 8.31
CA LYS A 394 3.13 -23.76 9.14
C LYS A 394 3.74 -22.37 8.99
N ALA A 395 2.92 -21.41 8.58
CA ALA A 395 3.35 -20.02 8.42
C ALA A 395 3.65 -19.34 9.78
N LYS A 396 4.70 -18.52 9.80
CA LYS A 396 5.06 -17.60 10.87
C LYS A 396 4.56 -16.19 10.54
N ALA A 397 4.50 -15.30 11.53
CA ALA A 397 4.20 -13.89 11.28
C ALA A 397 5.32 -13.19 10.49
N ALA A 398 4.99 -12.57 9.37
CA ALA A 398 5.88 -11.73 8.58
C ALA A 398 6.40 -10.53 9.40
N GLN A 399 5.65 -10.08 10.40
CA GLN A 399 6.13 -9.06 11.32
C GLN A 399 7.38 -9.51 12.12
N LYS A 400 7.45 -10.79 12.52
CA LYS A 400 8.64 -11.35 13.17
C LYS A 400 9.84 -11.34 12.22
N LEU A 401 9.60 -11.64 10.94
CA LEU A 401 10.60 -11.52 9.89
C LEU A 401 11.10 -10.07 9.77
N MET A 402 10.19 -9.09 9.67
CA MET A 402 10.55 -7.67 9.57
C MET A 402 11.42 -7.19 10.73
N LYS A 403 11.06 -7.53 11.98
CA LYS A 403 11.85 -7.18 13.17
C LYS A 403 13.23 -7.84 13.21
N THR A 404 13.37 -8.99 12.55
CA THR A 404 14.66 -9.69 12.47
C THR A 404 15.57 -9.08 11.40
N ILE A 405 14.99 -8.63 10.27
CA ILE A 405 15.71 -7.91 9.21
C ILE A 405 16.16 -6.53 9.70
N HIS A 406 15.24 -5.79 10.33
CA HIS A 406 15.46 -4.44 10.83
C HIS A 406 15.49 -4.45 12.36
N LYS A 407 16.70 -4.63 12.91
CA LYS A 407 16.90 -4.79 14.36
C LYS A 407 16.48 -3.53 15.13
N GLU A 408 15.76 -3.74 16.23
CA GLU A 408 15.36 -2.67 17.14
C GLU A 408 16.57 -1.89 17.66
N GLY A 409 16.45 -0.57 17.73
CA GLY A 409 17.52 0.30 18.20
C GLY A 409 18.65 0.56 17.21
N THR A 410 18.51 0.13 15.95
CA THR A 410 19.40 0.51 14.83
C THR A 410 18.74 1.60 13.97
N LEU A 411 19.52 2.30 13.13
CA LEU A 411 18.97 3.29 12.20
C LEU A 411 17.97 2.68 11.20
N ASP A 412 18.27 1.50 10.64
CA ASP A 412 17.37 0.79 9.73
C ASP A 412 16.07 0.37 10.44
N GLY A 413 16.18 -0.07 11.69
CA GLY A 413 15.03 -0.35 12.57
C GLY A 413 14.21 0.87 12.98
N ILE A 414 14.61 2.08 12.59
CA ILE A 414 13.81 3.30 12.78
C ILE A 414 13.24 3.79 11.44
N LEU A 415 14.03 3.66 10.37
CA LEU A 415 13.63 4.06 9.00
C LEU A 415 12.61 3.12 8.37
N PHE A 416 12.75 1.82 8.62
CA PHE A 416 11.98 0.76 7.96
C PHE A 416 11.22 -0.10 8.96
N ASP A 417 10.99 0.40 10.17
CA ASP A 417 10.11 -0.26 11.14
C ASP A 417 8.69 -0.32 10.59
N HIS A 418 7.99 -1.38 10.96
CA HIS A 418 6.55 -1.51 10.72
C HIS A 418 5.90 -1.96 12.04
N PRO A 419 5.51 -1.00 12.91
CA PRO A 419 5.13 -1.29 14.29
C PRO A 419 3.92 -2.22 14.41
N ILE A 420 3.85 -3.00 15.50
CA ILE A 420 2.74 -3.96 15.75
C ILE A 420 1.39 -3.25 15.82
N GLU A 421 1.41 -2.01 16.30
CA GLU A 421 0.25 -1.17 16.54
C GLU A 421 -0.50 -0.87 15.23
N VAL A 422 0.21 -0.79 14.09
CA VAL A 422 -0.41 -0.66 12.76
C VAL A 422 -1.23 -1.90 12.41
N TYR A 423 -0.67 -3.09 12.68
CA TYR A 423 -1.35 -4.36 12.46
C TYR A 423 -2.58 -4.48 13.35
N GLN A 424 -2.43 -4.20 14.66
CA GLN A 424 -3.54 -4.23 15.63
C GLN A 424 -4.65 -3.25 15.25
N HIS A 425 -4.29 -2.01 14.92
CA HIS A 425 -5.27 -1.01 14.49
C HIS A 425 -6.02 -1.47 13.24
N THR A 426 -5.30 -1.98 12.24
CA THR A 426 -5.91 -2.48 10.99
C THR A 426 -6.81 -3.68 11.25
N PHE A 427 -6.41 -4.57 12.16
CA PHE A 427 -7.23 -5.69 12.59
C PHE A 427 -8.56 -5.20 13.17
N GLU A 428 -8.52 -4.31 14.17
CA GLU A 428 -9.69 -3.73 14.83
C GLU A 428 -10.67 -3.10 13.84
N GLU A 429 -10.14 -2.39 12.82
CA GLU A 429 -10.95 -1.71 11.82
C GLU A 429 -11.58 -2.67 10.80
N ARG A 430 -10.86 -3.73 10.40
CA ARG A 430 -11.32 -4.65 9.33
C ARG A 430 -12.25 -5.75 9.81
N ILE A 431 -12.36 -5.99 11.12
CA ILE A 431 -13.34 -6.94 11.68
C ILE A 431 -14.72 -6.33 11.94
N LYS A 432 -14.86 -5.01 11.91
CA LYS A 432 -16.15 -4.33 12.12
C LYS A 432 -17.16 -4.81 11.09
N GLU A 433 -18.39 -5.13 11.49
CA GLU A 433 -19.43 -5.59 10.58
C GLU A 433 -19.82 -4.51 9.56
N LEU A 434 -20.12 -4.91 8.31
CA LEU A 434 -20.66 -4.01 7.29
C LEU A 434 -22.18 -4.11 7.32
N LYS A 435 -22.85 -2.99 7.64
CA LYS A 435 -24.30 -2.86 7.56
C LYS A 435 -24.62 -1.84 6.47
N VAL A 436 -25.53 -2.17 5.57
CA VAL A 436 -25.97 -1.28 4.48
C VAL A 436 -27.48 -1.08 4.51
N HIS A 437 -27.95 0.12 4.16
CA HIS A 437 -29.37 0.41 4.06
C HIS A 437 -30.04 -0.45 2.96
N PRO A 438 -31.29 -0.90 3.07
CA PRO A 438 -31.94 -1.73 2.03
C PRO A 438 -31.94 -1.14 0.62
N ASN A 439 -32.00 0.20 0.50
CA ASN A 439 -31.98 0.91 -0.78
C ASN A 439 -30.57 1.15 -1.35
N PHE A 440 -29.51 0.87 -0.59
CA PHE A 440 -28.13 1.01 -1.06
C PHE A 440 -27.84 0.02 -2.18
N LYS A 441 -27.05 0.44 -3.17
CA LYS A 441 -26.64 -0.42 -4.29
C LYS A 441 -25.11 -0.57 -4.38
N PHE A 442 -24.65 -1.78 -4.65
CA PHE A 442 -23.24 -2.10 -4.80
C PHE A 442 -22.95 -2.75 -6.15
N GLY A 443 -21.91 -2.27 -6.83
CA GLY A 443 -21.34 -2.91 -8.01
C GLY A 443 -19.82 -3.05 -7.86
N SER A 444 -19.25 -4.09 -8.47
CA SER A 444 -17.79 -4.22 -8.56
C SER A 444 -17.36 -4.58 -9.98
N ILE A 445 -16.24 -4.01 -10.38
CA ILE A 445 -15.54 -4.30 -11.63
C ILE A 445 -14.19 -4.88 -11.26
N ASN A 446 -13.99 -6.14 -11.60
CA ASN A 446 -12.88 -6.97 -11.19
C ASN A 446 -12.03 -7.27 -12.44
N CYS A 447 -10.80 -6.77 -12.49
CA CYS A 447 -9.95 -6.92 -13.68
C CYS A 447 -9.02 -8.12 -13.57
N ARG A 448 -8.71 -8.74 -14.71
CA ARG A 448 -7.79 -9.88 -14.81
C ARG A 448 -7.02 -9.89 -16.14
N GLY A 449 -6.23 -10.95 -16.35
CA GLY A 449 -5.46 -11.17 -17.58
C GLY A 449 -4.00 -10.72 -17.47
N THR A 450 -3.56 -10.26 -16.30
CA THR A 450 -2.19 -9.82 -16.07
C THR A 450 -1.49 -10.77 -15.10
N LYS A 451 -0.23 -11.11 -15.41
CA LYS A 451 0.63 -11.93 -14.56
C LYS A 451 0.74 -11.31 -13.15
N THR A 452 0.14 -11.98 -12.17
CA THR A 452 -0.04 -11.49 -10.79
C THR A 452 0.59 -12.48 -9.80
N PRO A 453 1.49 -12.03 -8.90
CA PRO A 453 2.25 -12.94 -8.04
C PRO A 453 1.41 -13.49 -6.89
N VAL A 454 1.28 -14.81 -6.82
CA VAL A 454 0.52 -15.55 -5.79
C VAL A 454 1.36 -15.69 -4.52
N HIS A 455 2.62 -16.08 -4.66
CA HIS A 455 3.57 -16.29 -3.57
C HIS A 455 4.92 -15.67 -3.91
N MET A 456 5.67 -15.29 -2.88
CA MET A 456 7.05 -14.83 -2.98
C MET A 456 7.99 -15.91 -2.46
N ILE A 457 9.11 -16.14 -3.16
CA ILE A 457 10.04 -17.23 -2.86
C ILE A 457 11.48 -16.72 -2.93
N PHE A 458 12.22 -16.88 -1.85
CA PHE A 458 13.68 -16.75 -1.81
C PHE A 458 14.29 -18.16 -1.90
N LYS A 459 14.80 -18.51 -3.07
CA LYS A 459 15.29 -19.87 -3.38
C LYS A 459 16.71 -20.15 -2.90
N THR A 460 17.38 -19.17 -2.31
CA THR A 460 18.76 -19.28 -1.84
C THR A 460 18.78 -19.24 -0.32
N GLU A 461 19.57 -20.13 0.27
CA GLU A 461 19.79 -20.24 1.71
C GLU A 461 20.34 -18.93 2.27
N LEU A 462 19.66 -18.42 3.29
CA LEU A 462 20.04 -17.19 3.99
C LEU A 462 20.98 -17.52 5.14
N LYS A 463 22.13 -16.82 5.17
CA LYS A 463 23.03 -16.83 6.34
C LYS A 463 22.45 -15.95 7.45
N GLU A 464 21.91 -14.80 7.06
CA GLU A 464 21.16 -13.91 7.93
C GLU A 464 19.92 -13.37 7.21
N TYR A 465 18.88 -13.02 7.96
CA TYR A 465 17.66 -12.46 7.36
C TYR A 465 17.91 -11.15 6.61
N SER A 466 18.94 -10.39 6.96
CA SER A 466 19.34 -9.16 6.25
C SER A 466 19.75 -9.44 4.79
N ASP A 467 20.14 -10.67 4.45
CA ASP A 467 20.48 -11.06 3.08
C ASP A 467 19.27 -11.03 2.14
N LEU A 468 18.04 -11.11 2.67
CA LEU A 468 16.81 -10.91 1.90
C LEU A 468 16.78 -9.57 1.17
N LEU A 469 17.43 -8.54 1.71
CA LEU A 469 17.46 -7.22 1.09
C LEU A 469 18.33 -7.20 -0.18
N LYS A 470 19.23 -8.17 -0.33
CA LYS A 470 20.23 -8.27 -1.41
C LYS A 470 19.84 -9.29 -2.49
N GLN A 471 18.73 -10.01 -2.31
CA GLN A 471 18.29 -11.05 -3.24
C GLN A 471 17.06 -10.60 -4.01
N GLU A 472 17.02 -10.85 -5.31
CA GLU A 472 15.78 -10.76 -6.08
C GLU A 472 14.91 -11.98 -5.76
N PRO A 473 13.65 -11.80 -5.32
CA PRO A 473 12.75 -12.92 -5.08
C PRO A 473 12.20 -13.49 -6.40
N ASP A 474 11.93 -14.79 -6.37
CA ASP A 474 11.08 -15.46 -7.34
C ASP A 474 9.61 -15.42 -6.90
N TYR A 475 8.71 -15.73 -7.84
CA TYR A 475 7.28 -15.77 -7.57
C TYR A 475 6.58 -16.94 -8.26
N LEU A 476 5.59 -17.51 -7.56
CA LEU A 476 4.50 -18.23 -8.23
C LEU A 476 3.56 -17.18 -8.82
N TYR A 477 3.14 -17.35 -10.07
CA TYR A 477 2.27 -16.40 -10.76
C TYR A 477 1.01 -17.06 -11.28
N THR A 478 -0.10 -16.31 -11.25
CA THR A 478 -1.32 -16.61 -12.00
C THR A 478 -1.61 -15.49 -13.01
N PHE A 479 -2.43 -15.78 -14.03
CA PHE A 479 -3.01 -14.77 -14.93
C PHE A 479 -4.38 -14.26 -14.44
N ASP A 480 -4.86 -14.80 -13.31
CA ASP A 480 -6.13 -14.44 -12.68
C ASP A 480 -5.94 -13.28 -11.68
N GLY A 481 -5.49 -12.15 -12.22
CA GLY A 481 -5.37 -10.89 -11.51
C GLY A 481 -5.00 -9.73 -12.45
N ASP A 482 -4.97 -8.53 -11.90
CA ASP A 482 -4.73 -7.29 -12.65
C ASP A 482 -3.25 -6.83 -12.60
N GLY A 483 -2.36 -7.69 -12.11
CA GLY A 483 -0.93 -7.43 -11.89
C GLY A 483 -0.60 -6.92 -10.49
N THR A 484 -1.60 -6.45 -9.74
CA THR A 484 -1.45 -5.99 -8.34
C THR A 484 -2.31 -6.79 -7.39
N VAL A 485 -3.56 -7.08 -7.75
CA VAL A 485 -4.58 -7.73 -6.94
C VAL A 485 -5.09 -8.97 -7.66
N LEU A 486 -5.12 -10.10 -6.96
CA LEU A 486 -5.70 -11.35 -7.46
C LEU A 486 -7.22 -11.17 -7.65
N THR A 487 -7.80 -11.72 -8.71
CA THR A 487 -9.24 -11.58 -9.00
C THR A 487 -10.10 -12.09 -7.84
N VAL A 488 -9.72 -13.21 -7.22
CA VAL A 488 -10.41 -13.74 -6.03
C VAL A 488 -10.41 -12.76 -4.84
N ASN A 489 -9.37 -11.94 -4.69
CA ASN A 489 -9.29 -10.93 -3.63
C ASN A 489 -10.09 -9.67 -3.96
N GLN A 490 -10.28 -9.38 -5.25
CA GLN A 490 -11.21 -8.34 -5.72
C GLN A 490 -12.67 -8.76 -5.50
N LEU A 491 -12.99 -10.05 -5.64
CA LEU A 491 -14.34 -10.60 -5.40
C LEU A 491 -14.67 -10.82 -3.92
N ALA A 492 -13.68 -10.72 -3.02
CA ALA A 492 -13.81 -11.00 -1.59
C ALA A 492 -14.41 -9.83 -0.77
N ASP A 493 -15.31 -9.05 -1.38
CA ASP A 493 -16.05 -7.98 -0.72
C ASP A 493 -17.02 -8.53 0.36
N SER A 494 -17.55 -7.66 1.22
CA SER A 494 -18.53 -8.03 2.25
C SER A 494 -19.99 -7.74 1.88
N PHE A 495 -20.28 -7.26 0.68
CA PHE A 495 -21.63 -6.97 0.21
C PHE A 495 -22.34 -8.25 -0.26
N SER A 496 -23.64 -8.38 0.03
CA SER A 496 -24.44 -9.56 -0.32
C SER A 496 -25.93 -9.21 -0.46
N GLY A 497 -26.72 -10.14 -0.98
CA GLY A 497 -28.17 -10.01 -1.10
C GLY A 497 -28.64 -8.95 -2.10
N GLN A 498 -29.86 -8.45 -1.89
CA GLN A 498 -30.57 -7.51 -2.78
C GLN A 498 -29.87 -6.15 -3.01
N ASN A 499 -28.84 -5.84 -2.24
CA ASN A 499 -28.04 -4.63 -2.37
C ASN A 499 -27.00 -4.74 -3.50
N VAL A 500 -26.63 -5.95 -3.91
CA VAL A 500 -25.67 -6.15 -5.00
C VAL A 500 -26.39 -6.00 -6.33
N VAL A 501 -25.91 -5.07 -7.17
CA VAL A 501 -26.30 -4.96 -8.57
C VAL A 501 -25.57 -6.03 -9.36
N ASP A 502 -24.25 -5.98 -9.44
CA ASP A 502 -23.46 -6.98 -10.18
C ASP A 502 -21.97 -7.02 -9.74
N ARG A 503 -21.28 -8.07 -10.19
CA ARG A 503 -19.83 -8.22 -10.12
C ARG A 503 -19.30 -8.57 -11.50
N ILE A 504 -18.91 -7.55 -12.24
CA ILE A 504 -18.41 -7.69 -13.59
C ILE A 504 -16.93 -8.08 -13.52
N VAL A 505 -16.54 -9.13 -14.23
CA VAL A 505 -15.12 -9.50 -14.42
C VAL A 505 -14.69 -9.12 -15.83
N LEU A 506 -13.61 -8.35 -15.96
CA LEU A 506 -13.09 -7.89 -17.24
C LEU A 506 -11.68 -8.44 -17.51
N ASP A 507 -11.51 -9.01 -18.70
CA ASP A 507 -10.24 -9.57 -19.18
C ASP A 507 -9.34 -8.50 -19.83
N ASP A 508 -8.03 -8.74 -19.76
CA ASP A 508 -6.95 -7.96 -20.38
C ASP A 508 -6.87 -6.50 -19.91
N ILE A 509 -7.12 -6.28 -18.61
CA ILE A 509 -7.04 -4.95 -17.99
C ILE A 509 -6.07 -4.99 -16.81
N THR A 510 -5.05 -4.13 -16.85
CA THR A 510 -4.10 -3.97 -15.75
C THR A 510 -4.66 -3.06 -14.66
N HIS A 511 -4.18 -3.22 -13.43
CA HIS A 511 -4.62 -2.42 -12.29
C HIS A 511 -4.51 -0.91 -12.55
N GLY A 512 -3.33 -0.44 -12.96
CA GLY A 512 -3.09 0.98 -13.25
C GLY A 512 -3.83 1.48 -14.49
N GLY A 513 -4.12 0.60 -15.45
CA GLY A 513 -4.84 0.93 -16.67
C GLY A 513 -6.37 0.92 -16.54
N ALA A 514 -6.92 0.35 -15.46
CA ALA A 514 -8.36 0.11 -15.33
C ALA A 514 -9.18 1.40 -15.42
N VAL A 515 -8.79 2.45 -14.68
CA VAL A 515 -9.52 3.71 -14.64
C VAL A 515 -9.58 4.41 -16.00
N GLY A 516 -8.56 4.24 -16.84
CA GLY A 516 -8.49 4.83 -18.18
C GLY A 516 -9.08 3.95 -19.28
N ASN A 517 -9.63 2.78 -18.96
CA ASN A 517 -10.06 1.81 -19.96
C ASN A 517 -11.55 1.96 -20.33
N PRO A 518 -11.90 2.16 -21.61
CA PRO A 518 -13.30 2.27 -22.04
C PRO A 518 -14.19 1.08 -21.66
N LYS A 519 -13.66 -0.16 -21.64
CA LYS A 519 -14.45 -1.33 -21.19
C LYS A 519 -14.89 -1.21 -19.74
N VAL A 520 -14.06 -0.58 -18.89
CA VAL A 520 -14.41 -0.29 -17.49
C VAL A 520 -15.48 0.80 -17.46
N TRP A 521 -15.41 1.81 -18.31
CA TRP A 521 -16.42 2.87 -18.38
C TRP A 521 -17.78 2.32 -18.79
N ASP A 522 -17.82 1.43 -19.78
CA ASP A 522 -19.04 0.75 -20.21
C ASP A 522 -19.62 -0.11 -19.08
N ALA A 523 -18.77 -0.85 -18.36
CA ALA A 523 -19.19 -1.62 -17.19
C ALA A 523 -19.70 -0.74 -16.03
N ILE A 524 -19.15 0.47 -15.83
CA ILE A 524 -19.69 1.43 -14.84
C ILE A 524 -21.10 1.86 -15.24
N GLN A 525 -21.40 2.06 -16.53
CA GLN A 525 -22.74 2.44 -16.98
C GLN A 525 -23.78 1.33 -16.81
N GLN A 526 -23.34 0.06 -16.78
CA GLN A 526 -24.22 -1.09 -16.55
C GLN A 526 -24.65 -1.23 -15.07
N LEU A 527 -23.91 -0.61 -14.14
CA LEU A 527 -24.08 -0.72 -12.67
C LEU A 527 -24.81 0.50 -12.07
#